data_AF-A0A2E1KTH4-F1
#
_entry.id   AF-A0A2E1KTH4-F1
#
_cell.length_a   1.000
_cell.length_b   1.000
_cell.length_c   1.000
_cell.angle_alpha   90.00
_cell.angle_beta   90.00
_cell.angle_gamma   90.00
#
_symmetry.space_group_name_H-M   'P 1'
#
loop_
_entity.id
_entity.type
_entity.pdbx_description
1 polymer ?
#
loop_
_entity_poly.entity_id
_entity_poly.type
_entity_poly.pdbx_seq_one_letter_code
_entity_poly.pdbx_strand_id
1 'polypeptide(L)'
;MESDTSMSRFVLIDNSLVEMGGHFFSHAVRVLHAAHDLGLDPVLATNRDFKLSREVPVEWPLYATFRYTALGRYSEFSVAAEGASGGENKKDRYWQRIRRSVGLRKRVRSFTRSCKDLFQRLPLESSDHVFLPFCTEISLLGLLRYMAYHPRAAIATWHLYYHSFCLPGRPPEWSAKGQQAVVMKQALRQAERLTGSIRINFYATTQHLCEGLNRLSRVRFSYLPYPVETTTDGSSRPSPSGLPLRLVLAGQPRSEKGAAFCGELITSLWDRGLAAGELQLRLQQRPGAASLDLAPELHRAMLNRDPAAVEVASYPLSARDYREFLRSADIGLLMYDSAAYYARISSVMLEFLCSGVPVIVPAGCWMGEVVAEANAQYLERVSRDWKPIAFEALPVGAAQRTDLRCRVTGDGDDLQRMVKRGGARVPAGASVWLPTFRWEQPKSRGTYVCLELQQTDRCGNTLDRWSVMLHHRDSTPASPALFRLHKEAWEIHWSMRDAYAEIALPPGQLDAKFFGTDGVIPWGAIGLTAIDRSQIADLVSEISNHHRHYRESARTYGNALRLRHTVAEHLSQLVDPVYEADARHCA
;
A
#
# COMPACT_ATOMS: atom_id res chain seq x y z
N MET A 1 -31.46 -38.64 22.95
CA MET A 1 -31.29 -37.18 23.09
C MET A 1 -30.09 -36.80 22.26
N GLU A 2 -30.30 -36.50 20.98
CA GLU A 2 -29.29 -35.82 20.18
C GLU A 2 -29.11 -34.44 20.82
N SER A 3 -27.93 -34.19 21.39
CA SER A 3 -27.56 -32.84 21.82
C SER A 3 -27.54 -31.99 20.56
N ASP A 4 -28.51 -31.09 20.44
CA ASP A 4 -28.55 -30.06 19.40
C ASP A 4 -27.30 -29.18 19.58
N THR A 5 -26.21 -29.56 18.92
CA THR A 5 -24.98 -28.79 18.93
C THR A 5 -25.23 -27.57 18.08
N SER A 6 -25.70 -26.50 18.73
CA SER A 6 -25.84 -25.16 18.15
C SER A 6 -24.59 -24.86 17.33
N MET A 7 -24.76 -24.69 16.01
CA MET A 7 -23.66 -24.35 15.12
C MET A 7 -23.10 -22.98 15.51
N SER A 8 -21.78 -22.88 15.65
CA SER A 8 -21.09 -21.63 15.95
C SER A 8 -21.40 -20.57 14.88
N ARG A 9 -21.77 -19.35 15.29
CA ARG A 9 -22.04 -18.28 14.33
C ARG A 9 -20.81 -17.46 14.00
N PHE A 10 -20.76 -16.94 12.78
CA PHE A 10 -19.79 -15.93 12.36
C PHE A 10 -20.52 -14.62 12.03
N VAL A 11 -20.50 -13.69 12.98
CA VAL A 11 -21.20 -12.39 12.87
C VAL A 11 -20.27 -11.33 12.30
N LEU A 12 -20.48 -10.94 11.04
CA LEU A 12 -19.75 -9.85 10.39
C LEU A 12 -20.49 -8.53 10.56
N ILE A 13 -19.84 -7.55 11.19
CA ILE A 13 -20.36 -6.19 11.40
C ILE A 13 -19.61 -5.22 10.50
N ASP A 14 -20.25 -4.80 9.39
CA ASP A 14 -19.73 -3.75 8.52
C ASP A 14 -20.73 -2.61 8.35
N ASN A 15 -20.58 -1.60 9.20
CA ASN A 15 -21.40 -0.40 9.17
C ASN A 15 -21.07 0.55 8.00
N SER A 16 -20.08 0.24 7.17
CA SER A 16 -19.76 0.97 5.93
C SER A 16 -20.53 0.47 4.71
N LEU A 17 -21.17 -0.70 4.81
CA LEU A 17 -22.08 -1.21 3.79
C LEU A 17 -23.34 -0.36 3.71
N VAL A 18 -23.41 0.57 2.76
CA VAL A 18 -24.59 1.41 2.48
C VAL A 18 -25.23 1.11 1.12
N GLU A 19 -24.45 0.59 0.17
CA GLU A 19 -24.91 0.31 -1.19
C GLU A 19 -24.31 -0.98 -1.73
N MET A 20 -24.95 -1.54 -2.76
CA MET A 20 -24.46 -2.69 -3.51
C MET A 20 -23.37 -2.20 -4.46
N GLY A 21 -22.13 -2.16 -3.98
CA GLY A 21 -21.02 -1.68 -4.80
C GLY A 21 -19.73 -1.49 -4.02
N GLY A 22 -18.62 -1.59 -4.75
CA GLY A 22 -17.29 -1.36 -4.21
C GLY A 22 -16.75 -2.51 -3.36
N HIS A 23 -15.57 -2.26 -2.80
CA HIS A 23 -14.77 -3.29 -2.13
C HIS A 23 -15.39 -3.79 -0.81
N PHE A 24 -16.19 -2.98 -0.11
CA PHE A 24 -16.79 -3.37 1.17
C PHE A 24 -17.76 -4.55 1.02
N PHE A 25 -18.72 -4.44 0.10
CA PHE A 25 -19.75 -5.46 -0.10
C PHE A 25 -19.14 -6.79 -0.57
N SER A 26 -18.29 -6.72 -1.59
CA SER A 26 -17.61 -7.90 -2.13
C SER A 26 -16.75 -8.60 -1.08
N HIS A 27 -16.09 -7.85 -0.21
CA HIS A 27 -15.32 -8.39 0.91
C HIS A 27 -16.20 -9.10 1.93
N ALA A 28 -17.27 -8.44 2.40
CA ALA A 28 -18.16 -8.99 3.42
C ALA A 28 -18.82 -10.31 2.99
N VAL A 29 -19.40 -10.34 1.79
CA VAL A 29 -20.06 -11.54 1.24
C VAL A 29 -19.09 -12.71 1.14
N ARG A 30 -17.85 -12.46 0.71
CA ARG A 30 -16.84 -13.52 0.57
C ARG A 30 -16.40 -14.09 1.90
N VAL A 31 -16.12 -13.23 2.88
CA VAL A 31 -15.74 -13.70 4.22
C VAL A 31 -16.86 -14.55 4.83
N LEU A 32 -18.12 -14.15 4.61
CA LEU A 32 -19.28 -14.94 5.06
C LEU A 32 -19.44 -16.26 4.30
N HIS A 33 -19.19 -16.30 2.99
CA HIS A 33 -19.14 -17.57 2.25
C HIS A 33 -18.05 -18.49 2.78
N ALA A 34 -16.84 -17.98 3.00
CA ALA A 34 -15.77 -18.79 3.59
C ALA A 34 -16.16 -19.30 4.99
N ALA A 35 -16.91 -18.49 5.77
CA ALA A 35 -17.41 -18.90 7.08
C ALA A 35 -18.40 -20.04 6.98
N HIS A 36 -19.32 -19.94 6.02
CA HIS A 36 -20.23 -21.02 5.69
C HIS A 36 -19.49 -22.30 5.28
N ASP A 37 -18.47 -22.18 4.41
CA ASP A 37 -17.67 -23.31 3.92
C ASP A 37 -16.88 -24.00 5.05
N LEU A 38 -16.56 -23.28 6.13
CA LEU A 38 -15.97 -23.81 7.36
C LEU A 38 -17.00 -24.35 8.37
N GLY A 39 -18.29 -24.41 8.01
CA GLY A 39 -19.35 -24.93 8.86
C GLY A 39 -19.84 -23.96 9.95
N LEU A 40 -19.56 -22.65 9.79
CA LEU A 40 -20.09 -21.61 10.67
C LEU A 40 -21.40 -21.04 10.11
N ASP A 41 -22.31 -20.62 10.98
CA ASP A 41 -23.57 -19.97 10.60
C ASP A 41 -23.35 -18.46 10.34
N PRO A 42 -23.38 -17.98 9.08
CA PRO A 42 -23.00 -16.61 8.75
C PRO A 42 -24.11 -15.61 9.09
N VAL A 43 -23.75 -14.51 9.76
CA VAL A 43 -24.66 -13.42 10.08
C VAL A 43 -24.08 -12.09 9.61
N LEU A 44 -24.88 -11.27 8.92
CA LEU A 44 -24.45 -9.97 8.41
C LEU A 44 -25.16 -8.82 9.13
N ALA A 45 -24.39 -7.91 9.72
CA ALA A 45 -24.90 -6.67 10.28
C ALA A 45 -24.33 -5.45 9.55
N THR A 46 -25.21 -4.60 9.02
CA THR A 46 -24.86 -3.53 8.06
C THR A 46 -25.26 -2.14 8.55
N ASN A 47 -24.97 -1.13 7.73
CA ASN A 47 -25.63 0.16 7.87
C ASN A 47 -27.15 0.00 7.66
N ARG A 48 -27.95 0.80 8.37
CA ARG A 48 -29.42 0.85 8.21
C ARG A 48 -29.88 1.35 6.84
N ASP A 49 -29.01 2.07 6.13
CA ASP A 49 -29.29 2.55 4.78
C ASP A 49 -28.98 1.49 3.71
N PHE A 50 -28.39 0.34 4.11
CA PHE A 50 -28.14 -0.80 3.22
C PHE A 50 -29.45 -1.40 2.71
N LYS A 51 -29.55 -1.60 1.40
CA LYS A 51 -30.69 -2.25 0.76
C LYS A 51 -30.31 -3.70 0.44
N LEU A 52 -31.19 -4.63 0.83
CA LEU A 52 -31.00 -6.07 0.62
C LEU A 52 -30.73 -6.36 -0.87
N SER A 53 -29.68 -7.14 -1.12
CA SER A 53 -29.29 -7.61 -2.45
C SER A 53 -29.72 -9.05 -2.66
N ARG A 54 -29.95 -9.43 -3.93
CA ARG A 54 -30.06 -10.84 -4.31
C ARG A 54 -28.73 -11.60 -4.19
N GLU A 55 -27.61 -10.89 -4.07
CA GLU A 55 -26.28 -11.48 -3.90
C GLU A 55 -25.99 -11.92 -2.46
N VAL A 56 -26.79 -11.49 -1.48
CA VAL A 56 -26.72 -12.04 -0.12
C VAL A 56 -27.67 -13.23 -0.05
N PRO A 57 -27.18 -14.44 0.27
CA PRO A 57 -28.04 -15.61 0.45
C PRO A 57 -29.19 -15.34 1.42
N VAL A 58 -30.38 -15.82 1.07
CA VAL A 58 -31.64 -15.51 1.79
C VAL A 58 -31.66 -16.14 3.18
N GLU A 59 -30.89 -17.22 3.35
CA GLU A 59 -30.70 -17.94 4.59
C GLU A 59 -29.84 -17.18 5.62
N TRP A 60 -29.02 -16.21 5.20
CA TRP A 60 -28.17 -15.47 6.13
C TRP A 60 -28.97 -14.40 6.87
N PRO A 61 -29.03 -14.42 8.22
CA PRO A 61 -29.67 -13.36 8.98
C PRO A 61 -29.01 -12.00 8.70
N LEU A 62 -29.82 -11.02 8.26
CA LEU A 62 -29.37 -9.66 7.97
C LEU A 62 -29.94 -8.64 8.95
N TYR A 63 -29.05 -7.86 9.56
CA TYR A 63 -29.39 -6.83 10.55
C TYR A 63 -28.88 -5.45 10.13
N ALA A 64 -29.75 -4.65 9.51
CA ALA A 64 -29.44 -3.27 9.11
C ALA A 64 -29.63 -2.28 10.29
N THR A 65 -28.71 -2.31 11.26
CA THR A 65 -28.87 -1.59 12.55
C THR A 65 -28.00 -0.35 12.69
N PHE A 66 -26.86 -0.26 12.00
CA PHE A 66 -25.88 0.78 12.26
C PHE A 66 -26.22 2.09 11.53
N ARG A 67 -26.27 3.20 12.27
CA ARG A 67 -26.67 4.51 11.71
C ARG A 67 -25.59 5.23 10.91
N TYR A 68 -24.32 5.02 11.24
CA TYR A 68 -23.21 5.79 10.70
C TYR A 68 -22.18 4.86 10.08
N THR A 69 -21.59 5.28 8.96
CA THR A 69 -20.45 4.60 8.34
C THR A 69 -19.18 4.73 9.19
N ALA A 70 -18.29 3.74 9.09
CA ALA A 70 -17.00 3.78 9.78
C ALA A 70 -16.11 4.90 9.20
N LEU A 71 -16.15 5.07 7.88
CA LEU A 71 -15.36 6.05 7.13
C LEU A 71 -16.04 7.42 6.97
N GLY A 72 -16.55 7.97 8.07
CA GLY A 72 -17.19 9.30 8.06
C GLY A 72 -16.21 10.43 8.37
N ARG A 73 -16.60 11.68 8.03
CA ARG A 73 -15.87 12.95 8.33
C ARG A 73 -15.37 13.11 9.78
N TYR A 74 -15.92 12.35 10.71
CA TYR A 74 -15.58 12.41 12.14
C TYR A 74 -14.60 11.33 12.59
N SER A 75 -14.32 10.33 11.75
CA SER A 75 -13.23 9.39 12.02
C SER A 75 -11.91 10.06 11.64
N GLU A 76 -10.95 10.01 12.54
CA GLU A 76 -9.58 10.43 12.29
C GLU A 76 -8.94 9.64 11.14
N PHE A 77 -9.39 8.40 10.90
CA PHE A 77 -8.94 7.57 9.78
C PHE A 77 -9.49 7.99 8.41
N SER A 78 -10.42 8.95 8.35
CA SER A 78 -11.02 9.44 7.10
C SER A 78 -10.43 10.77 6.63
N VAL A 79 -9.37 11.26 7.26
CA VAL A 79 -8.77 12.55 6.90
C VAL A 79 -7.96 12.38 5.61
N ALA A 80 -8.64 12.52 4.47
CA ALA A 80 -8.09 13.36 3.43
C ALA A 80 -7.86 14.72 4.10
N ALA A 81 -6.60 15.15 4.16
CA ALA A 81 -6.25 16.50 4.52
C ALA A 81 -6.85 17.43 3.45
N GLU A 82 -8.14 17.75 3.56
CA GLU A 82 -8.72 18.88 2.84
C GLU A 82 -7.97 20.12 3.33
N GLY A 83 -7.05 20.58 2.47
CA GLY A 83 -6.15 21.73 2.59
C GLY A 83 -6.31 22.61 3.82
N ALA A 84 -5.43 22.40 4.81
CA ALA A 84 -5.17 23.36 5.88
C ALA A 84 -4.29 24.55 5.39
N SER A 85 -4.46 24.97 4.14
CA SER A 85 -3.65 26.01 3.47
C SER A 85 -4.33 27.39 3.39
N GLY A 86 -5.52 27.57 3.97
CA GLY A 86 -6.15 28.87 4.14
C GLY A 86 -6.10 29.32 5.61
N GLY A 87 -5.72 30.57 5.88
CA GLY A 87 -5.62 31.16 7.22
C GLY A 87 -6.92 31.18 8.02
N GLU A 88 -7.36 30.03 8.51
CA GLU A 88 -8.55 29.91 9.34
C GLU A 88 -8.34 30.58 10.70
N ASN A 89 -9.34 31.38 11.10
CA ASN A 89 -9.34 32.16 12.33
C ASN A 89 -9.28 31.23 13.56
N LYS A 90 -8.56 31.63 14.62
CA LYS A 90 -8.41 30.84 15.88
C LYS A 90 -9.77 30.44 16.48
N LYS A 91 -10.79 31.30 16.32
CA LYS A 91 -12.16 31.03 16.79
C LYS A 91 -12.80 29.84 16.05
N ASP A 92 -12.57 29.70 14.75
CA ASP A 92 -13.13 28.61 13.95
C ASP A 92 -12.52 27.27 14.36
N ARG A 93 -11.20 27.24 14.61
CA ARG A 93 -10.51 26.05 15.15
C ARG A 93 -11.10 25.56 16.46
N TYR A 94 -11.46 26.45 17.39
CA TYR A 94 -12.07 26.06 18.66
C TYR A 94 -13.46 25.43 18.46
N TRP A 95 -14.33 26.06 17.66
CA TRP A 95 -15.66 25.52 17.36
C TRP A 95 -15.60 24.21 16.58
N GLN A 96 -14.66 24.06 15.65
CA GLN A 96 -14.39 22.81 14.96
C GLN A 96 -14.02 21.69 15.95
N ARG A 97 -13.15 21.97 16.94
CA ARG A 97 -12.77 20.99 17.98
C ARG A 97 -13.96 20.56 18.85
N ILE A 98 -14.84 21.50 19.24
CA ILE A 98 -16.07 21.17 19.98
C ILE A 98 -17.00 20.32 19.12
N ARG A 99 -17.32 20.78 17.90
CA ARG A 99 -18.20 20.06 16.97
C ARG A 99 -17.69 18.65 16.71
N ARG A 100 -16.38 18.49 16.57
CA ARG A 100 -15.72 17.19 16.43
C ARG A 100 -15.89 16.32 17.66
N SER A 101 -15.61 16.85 18.85
CA SER A 101 -15.73 16.11 20.11
C SER A 101 -17.17 15.65 20.38
N VAL A 102 -18.15 16.53 20.13
CA VAL A 102 -19.59 16.20 20.23
C VAL A 102 -19.98 15.16 19.18
N GLY A 103 -19.53 15.33 17.94
CA GLY A 103 -19.76 14.38 16.84
C GLY A 103 -19.21 12.98 17.15
N LEU A 104 -17.98 12.92 17.67
CA LEU A 104 -17.34 11.68 18.11
C LEU A 104 -18.17 10.98 19.20
N ARG A 105 -18.53 11.70 20.27
CA ARG A 105 -19.35 11.14 21.37
C ARG A 105 -20.71 10.64 20.87
N LYS A 106 -21.35 11.38 19.95
CA LYS A 106 -22.63 10.98 19.34
C LYS A 106 -22.48 9.67 18.56
N ARG A 107 -21.42 9.53 17.77
CA ARG A 107 -21.16 8.32 16.97
C ARG A 107 -20.79 7.12 17.84
N VAL A 108 -19.94 7.30 18.85
CA VAL A 108 -19.63 6.26 19.85
C VAL A 108 -20.90 5.75 20.51
N ARG A 109 -21.76 6.66 21.03
CA ARG A 109 -23.05 6.27 21.63
C ARG A 109 -23.97 5.55 20.65
N SER A 110 -24.00 5.99 19.40
CA SER A 110 -24.80 5.36 18.35
C SER A 110 -24.31 3.95 18.05
N PHE A 111 -23.00 3.74 17.96
CA PHE A 111 -22.41 2.42 17.74
C PHE A 111 -22.73 1.49 18.92
N THR A 112 -22.52 1.95 20.16
CA THR A 112 -22.90 1.21 21.39
C THR A 112 -24.37 0.78 21.37
N ARG A 113 -25.28 1.69 21.01
CA ARG A 113 -26.72 1.37 20.92
C ARG A 113 -27.00 0.36 19.81
N SER A 114 -26.35 0.49 18.66
CA SER A 114 -26.53 -0.45 17.54
C SER A 114 -26.06 -1.86 17.91
N CYS A 115 -24.94 -2.00 18.64
CA CYS A 115 -24.52 -3.29 19.19
C CYS A 115 -25.55 -3.84 20.19
N LYS A 116 -26.07 -3.00 21.09
CA LYS A 116 -27.12 -3.41 22.03
C LYS A 116 -28.36 -3.93 21.29
N ASP A 117 -28.85 -3.17 20.32
CA ASP A 117 -30.06 -3.52 19.56
C ASP A 117 -29.84 -4.81 18.73
N LEU A 118 -28.65 -4.99 18.15
CA LEU A 118 -28.26 -6.20 17.44
C LEU A 118 -28.25 -7.42 18.36
N PHE A 119 -27.47 -7.39 19.45
CA PHE A 119 -27.26 -8.56 20.31
C PHE A 119 -28.39 -8.81 21.31
N GLN A 120 -29.38 -7.91 21.40
CA GLN A 120 -30.67 -8.24 22.01
C GLN A 120 -31.51 -9.17 21.13
N ARG A 121 -31.37 -9.07 19.81
CA ARG A 121 -32.06 -9.93 18.83
C ARG A 121 -31.26 -11.17 18.49
N LEU A 122 -29.94 -11.07 18.62
CA LEU A 122 -28.98 -12.15 18.39
C LEU A 122 -28.13 -12.36 19.65
N PRO A 123 -28.65 -13.02 20.70
CA PRO A 123 -27.88 -13.29 21.90
C PRO A 123 -26.64 -14.08 21.56
N LEU A 124 -25.46 -13.62 21.97
CA LEU A 124 -24.17 -14.29 21.71
C LEU A 124 -23.99 -15.53 22.58
N GLU A 125 -23.24 -16.49 22.05
CA GLU A 125 -22.80 -17.74 22.67
C GLU A 125 -21.26 -17.79 22.73
N SER A 126 -20.71 -18.72 23.51
CA SER A 126 -19.25 -18.81 23.71
C SER A 126 -18.48 -19.36 22.51
N SER A 127 -19.16 -19.98 21.55
CA SER A 127 -18.56 -20.49 20.33
C SER A 127 -18.64 -19.48 19.17
N ASP A 128 -19.36 -18.37 19.34
CA ASP A 128 -19.52 -17.37 18.28
C ASP A 128 -18.24 -16.55 18.06
N HIS A 129 -18.06 -16.19 16.79
CA HIS A 129 -17.04 -15.24 16.33
C HIS A 129 -17.72 -13.96 15.83
N VAL A 130 -17.25 -12.80 16.28
CA VAL A 130 -17.74 -11.50 15.84
C VAL A 130 -16.62 -10.73 15.15
N PHE A 131 -16.77 -10.46 13.87
CA PHE A 131 -15.76 -9.82 13.04
C PHE A 131 -16.16 -8.40 12.64
N LEU A 132 -15.30 -7.44 12.94
CA LEU A 132 -15.41 -6.05 12.50
C LEU A 132 -14.31 -5.79 11.46
N PRO A 133 -14.60 -5.98 10.16
CA PRO A 133 -13.60 -5.80 9.11
C PRO A 133 -13.06 -4.37 9.07
N PHE A 134 -13.89 -3.34 9.31
CA PHE A 134 -13.45 -1.95 9.23
C PHE A 134 -13.47 -1.25 10.60
N CYS A 135 -12.51 -1.61 11.45
CA CYS A 135 -12.40 -1.02 12.77
C CYS A 135 -11.76 0.38 12.74
N THR A 136 -12.29 1.26 13.58
CA THR A 136 -11.86 2.64 13.80
C THR A 136 -11.80 2.90 15.31
N GLU A 137 -11.32 4.06 15.71
CA GLU A 137 -11.36 4.52 17.10
C GLU A 137 -12.80 4.66 17.61
N ILE A 138 -13.74 4.99 16.72
CA ILE A 138 -15.15 5.15 17.03
C ILE A 138 -15.81 3.82 17.34
N SER A 139 -15.61 2.81 16.47
CA SER A 139 -16.18 1.47 16.66
C SER A 139 -15.55 0.79 17.88
N LEU A 140 -14.24 0.93 18.09
CA LEU A 140 -13.56 0.41 19.28
C LEU A 140 -14.16 1.02 20.56
N LEU A 141 -14.21 2.35 20.69
CA LEU A 141 -14.80 3.00 21.88
C LEU A 141 -16.27 2.63 22.08
N GLY A 142 -17.03 2.53 20.99
CA GLY A 142 -18.44 2.12 21.01
C GLY A 142 -18.62 0.69 21.51
N LEU A 143 -17.76 -0.22 21.06
CA LEU A 143 -17.72 -1.63 21.44
C LEU A 143 -17.33 -1.81 22.90
N LEU A 144 -16.23 -1.20 23.34
CA LEU A 144 -15.77 -1.28 24.73
C LEU A 144 -16.84 -0.76 25.69
N ARG A 145 -17.52 0.33 25.31
CA ARG A 145 -18.66 0.85 26.08
C ARG A 145 -19.84 -0.13 26.10
N TYR A 146 -20.14 -0.81 25.00
CA TYR A 146 -21.18 -1.83 24.95
C TYR A 146 -20.84 -3.01 25.88
N MET A 147 -19.62 -3.55 25.80
CA MET A 147 -19.15 -4.65 26.65
C MET A 147 -19.18 -4.31 28.13
N ALA A 148 -18.82 -3.08 28.50
CA ALA A 148 -18.88 -2.62 29.88
C ALA A 148 -20.31 -2.65 30.47
N TYR A 149 -21.35 -2.43 29.66
CA TYR A 149 -22.76 -2.53 30.09
C TYR A 149 -23.36 -3.92 29.88
N HIS A 150 -22.72 -4.78 29.08
CA HIS A 150 -23.22 -6.10 28.70
C HIS A 150 -22.10 -7.15 28.82
N PRO A 151 -21.74 -7.58 30.04
CA PRO A 151 -20.62 -8.51 30.25
C PRO A 151 -20.78 -9.86 29.51
N ARG A 152 -22.02 -10.30 29.22
CA ARG A 152 -22.28 -11.49 28.40
C ARG A 152 -21.71 -11.37 26.98
N ALA A 153 -21.53 -10.17 26.44
CA ALA A 153 -20.88 -9.99 25.15
C ALA A 153 -19.42 -10.47 25.14
N ALA A 154 -18.78 -10.57 26.32
CA ALA A 154 -17.41 -11.04 26.44
C ALA A 154 -17.25 -12.55 26.27
N ILE A 155 -18.36 -13.32 26.25
CA ILE A 155 -18.27 -14.76 26.07
C ILE A 155 -17.91 -15.15 24.65
N ALA A 156 -18.23 -14.34 23.63
CA ALA A 156 -17.86 -14.59 22.23
C ALA A 156 -16.39 -14.16 21.94
N THR A 157 -15.85 -14.60 20.81
CA THR A 157 -14.53 -14.17 20.32
C THR A 157 -14.70 -12.98 19.37
N TRP A 158 -13.98 -11.89 19.60
CA TRP A 158 -14.08 -10.67 18.81
C TRP A 158 -12.83 -10.43 17.97
N HIS A 159 -13.00 -10.13 16.70
CA HIS A 159 -11.93 -9.89 15.74
C HIS A 159 -12.04 -8.47 15.18
N LEU A 160 -11.08 -7.62 15.51
CA LEU A 160 -11.08 -6.19 15.12
C LEU A 160 -9.98 -5.93 14.09
N TYR A 161 -10.38 -5.59 12.87
CA TYR A 161 -9.44 -5.45 11.75
C TYR A 161 -9.27 -3.99 11.31
N TYR A 162 -8.02 -3.54 11.21
CA TYR A 162 -7.66 -2.16 10.91
C TYR A 162 -6.99 -2.04 9.54
N HIS A 163 -7.45 -1.09 8.74
CA HIS A 163 -6.96 -0.82 7.37
C HIS A 163 -6.26 0.53 7.22
N SER A 164 -6.51 1.44 8.17
CA SER A 164 -6.08 2.83 8.09
C SER A 164 -5.17 3.16 9.27
N PHE A 165 -4.29 4.12 9.04
CA PHE A 165 -3.29 4.52 10.02
C PHE A 165 -3.66 5.82 10.72
N CYS A 166 -3.32 5.93 12.01
CA CYS A 166 -3.61 7.11 12.84
C CYS A 166 -2.35 7.91 13.23
N LEU A 167 -1.17 7.53 12.73
CA LEU A 167 0.04 8.33 12.88
C LEU A 167 0.37 8.92 11.50
N PRO A 168 0.31 10.25 11.33
CA PRO A 168 0.70 10.84 10.05
C PRO A 168 2.19 10.61 9.81
N GLY A 169 2.56 10.43 8.54
CA GLY A 169 3.95 10.32 8.12
C GLY A 169 4.62 9.00 8.49
N ARG A 170 5.94 9.05 8.67
CA ARG A 170 6.82 7.89 8.86
C ARG A 170 7.33 7.76 10.30
N PRO A 171 7.83 6.58 10.73
CA PRO A 171 8.34 6.35 12.08
C PRO A 171 9.26 7.43 12.66
N PRO A 172 10.23 8.02 11.92
CA PRO A 172 11.02 9.13 12.44
C PRO A 172 10.20 10.39 12.75
N GLU A 173 9.09 10.58 12.04
CA GLU A 173 8.18 11.73 12.15
C GLU A 173 7.02 11.49 13.14
N TRP A 174 6.86 10.25 13.64
CA TRP A 174 5.78 9.87 14.55
C TRP A 174 5.98 10.50 15.94
N SER A 175 5.82 11.80 16.03
CA SER A 175 5.60 12.45 17.30
C SER A 175 4.23 12.01 17.81
N ALA A 176 4.19 11.43 19.01
CA ALA A 176 2.94 11.01 19.67
C ALA A 176 1.98 12.19 20.01
N LYS A 177 2.26 13.39 19.48
CA LYS A 177 1.56 14.65 19.74
C LYS A 177 0.41 14.91 18.75
N GLY A 178 0.26 14.09 17.70
CA GLY A 178 -0.87 14.19 16.78
C GLY A 178 -2.21 13.90 17.48
N GLN A 179 -3.23 14.72 17.23
CA GLN A 179 -4.57 14.55 17.83
C GLN A 179 -5.15 13.15 17.58
N GLN A 180 -4.91 12.57 16.39
CA GLN A 180 -5.38 11.23 16.00
C GLN A 180 -4.73 10.14 16.87
N ALA A 181 -3.41 10.21 17.01
CA ALA A 181 -2.62 9.32 17.86
C ALA A 181 -3.12 9.35 19.30
N VAL A 182 -3.43 10.54 19.84
CA VAL A 182 -3.93 10.72 21.21
C VAL A 182 -5.28 10.03 21.39
N VAL A 183 -6.23 10.22 20.46
CA VAL A 183 -7.56 9.60 20.54
C VAL A 183 -7.45 8.08 20.44
N MET A 184 -6.68 7.56 19.47
CA MET A 184 -6.48 6.12 19.32
C MET A 184 -5.78 5.53 20.54
N LYS A 185 -4.74 6.16 21.06
CA LYS A 185 -4.04 5.74 22.30
C LYS A 185 -4.97 5.70 23.50
N GLN A 186 -5.90 6.65 23.63
CA GLN A 186 -6.91 6.64 24.70
C GLN A 186 -7.90 5.48 24.53
N ALA A 187 -8.31 5.17 23.30
CA ALA A 187 -9.19 4.03 23.03
C ALA A 187 -8.50 2.70 23.34
N LEU A 188 -7.24 2.54 22.91
CA LEU A 188 -6.46 1.34 23.18
C LEU A 188 -6.16 1.13 24.67
N ARG A 189 -5.87 2.21 25.42
CA ARG A 189 -5.75 2.13 26.90
C ARG A 189 -7.02 1.66 27.59
N GLN A 190 -8.20 1.92 27.02
CA GLN A 190 -9.45 1.37 27.55
C GLN A 190 -9.57 -0.12 27.19
N ALA A 191 -9.13 -0.52 26.00
CA ALA A 191 -9.07 -1.93 25.60
C ALA A 191 -8.12 -2.73 26.52
N GLU A 192 -6.93 -2.21 26.83
CA GLU A 192 -5.94 -2.84 27.73
C GLU A 192 -6.53 -3.23 29.10
N ARG A 193 -7.47 -2.44 29.62
CA ARG A 193 -8.13 -2.72 30.90
C ARG A 193 -9.15 -3.85 30.83
N LEU A 194 -9.61 -4.18 29.63
CA LEU A 194 -10.66 -5.16 29.37
C LEU A 194 -10.13 -6.45 28.74
N THR A 195 -8.97 -6.43 28.07
CA THR A 195 -8.39 -7.61 27.40
C THR A 195 -8.07 -8.77 28.36
N GLY A 196 -7.97 -8.55 29.67
CA GLY A 196 -7.84 -9.62 30.66
C GLY A 196 -9.13 -10.39 30.96
N SER A 197 -10.28 -9.90 30.48
CA SER A 197 -11.61 -10.45 30.78
C SER A 197 -12.43 -10.74 29.53
N ILE A 198 -11.91 -10.42 28.34
CA ILE A 198 -12.62 -10.49 27.06
C ILE A 198 -11.68 -11.06 26.00
N ARG A 199 -12.19 -11.98 25.17
CA ARG A 199 -11.48 -12.52 24.00
C ARG A 199 -11.57 -11.55 22.83
N ILE A 200 -10.66 -10.57 22.76
CA ILE A 200 -10.57 -9.60 21.67
C ILE A 200 -9.22 -9.71 20.97
N ASN A 201 -9.26 -10.02 19.69
CA ASN A 201 -8.11 -10.11 18.79
C ASN A 201 -8.05 -8.86 17.91
N PHE A 202 -6.86 -8.27 17.83
CA PHE A 202 -6.60 -7.05 17.08
C PHE A 202 -5.72 -7.35 15.88
N TYR A 203 -6.19 -6.98 14.70
CA TYR A 203 -5.52 -7.27 13.44
C TYR A 203 -5.28 -6.01 12.64
N ALA A 204 -4.23 -6.01 11.82
CA ALA A 204 -3.98 -4.95 10.86
C ALA A 204 -3.52 -5.51 9.50
N THR A 205 -3.88 -4.79 8.44
CA THR A 205 -3.69 -5.24 7.04
C THR A 205 -2.26 -5.23 6.54
N THR A 206 -1.35 -4.57 7.25
CA THR A 206 0.06 -4.42 6.86
C THR A 206 0.92 -4.49 8.12
N GLN A 207 2.17 -4.94 7.97
CA GLN A 207 3.13 -4.95 9.07
C GLN A 207 3.42 -3.52 9.58
N HIS A 208 3.52 -2.53 8.68
CA HIS A 208 3.66 -1.12 9.04
C HIS A 208 2.56 -0.63 9.97
N LEU A 209 1.32 -1.04 9.70
CA LEU A 209 0.17 -0.67 10.53
C LEU A 209 0.21 -1.38 11.88
N CYS A 210 0.57 -2.67 11.92
CA CYS A 210 0.80 -3.39 13.17
C CYS A 210 1.87 -2.70 14.03
N GLU A 211 3.03 -2.39 13.46
CA GLU A 211 4.14 -1.73 14.15
C GLU A 211 3.71 -0.38 14.74
N GLY A 212 3.03 0.44 13.94
CA GLY A 212 2.58 1.75 14.40
C GLY A 212 1.50 1.68 15.48
N LEU A 213 0.56 0.72 15.40
CA LEU A 213 -0.46 0.52 16.43
C LEU A 213 0.12 -0.08 17.73
N ASN A 214 1.06 -1.03 17.62
CA ASN A 214 1.77 -1.63 18.74
C ASN A 214 2.66 -0.62 19.49
N ARG A 215 3.09 0.48 18.84
CA ARG A 215 3.77 1.58 19.55
C ARG A 215 2.84 2.41 20.42
N LEU A 216 1.52 2.38 20.18
CA LEU A 216 0.55 3.19 20.92
C LEU A 216 0.02 2.51 22.17
N SER A 217 0.11 1.19 22.26
CA SER A 217 -0.55 0.39 23.30
C SER A 217 0.19 -0.93 23.57
N ARG A 218 -0.08 -1.52 24.73
CA ARG A 218 0.31 -2.88 25.10
C ARG A 218 -0.60 -3.94 24.48
N VAL A 219 -1.75 -3.55 23.92
CA VAL A 219 -2.57 -4.47 23.11
C VAL A 219 -1.75 -4.87 21.88
N ARG A 220 -1.67 -6.17 21.65
CA ARG A 220 -0.95 -6.74 20.51
C ARG A 220 -1.84 -6.73 19.28
N PHE A 221 -1.37 -6.04 18.24
CA PHE A 221 -1.86 -6.14 16.87
C PHE A 221 -1.07 -7.19 16.12
N SER A 222 -1.77 -8.14 15.53
CA SER A 222 -1.22 -9.15 14.63
C SER A 222 -1.45 -8.77 13.18
N TYR A 223 -0.52 -9.14 12.31
CA TYR A 223 -0.70 -8.98 10.87
C TYR A 223 -1.70 -10.03 10.39
N LEU A 224 -2.73 -9.58 9.68
CA LEU A 224 -3.69 -10.44 9.00
C LEU A 224 -3.75 -9.98 7.54
N PRO A 225 -3.32 -10.80 6.56
CA PRO A 225 -3.36 -10.44 5.16
C PRO A 225 -4.77 -10.06 4.70
N TYR A 226 -4.89 -8.99 3.91
CA TYR A 226 -6.17 -8.59 3.34
C TYR A 226 -6.59 -9.57 2.26
N PRO A 227 -7.81 -10.13 2.31
CA PRO A 227 -8.21 -11.11 1.32
C PRO A 227 -8.47 -10.42 -0.02
N VAL A 228 -7.98 -11.02 -1.09
CA VAL A 228 -8.09 -10.51 -2.46
C VAL A 228 -8.80 -11.57 -3.28
N GLU A 229 -9.82 -11.16 -4.02
CA GLU A 229 -10.44 -12.08 -4.97
C GLU A 229 -9.57 -12.20 -6.19
N THR A 230 -9.28 -13.46 -6.50
CA THR A 230 -8.55 -13.79 -7.70
C THR A 230 -9.26 -15.00 -8.25
N THR A 231 -9.85 -14.84 -9.44
CA THR A 231 -10.40 -15.99 -10.15
C THR A 231 -9.24 -16.87 -10.57
N THR A 232 -9.32 -18.16 -10.28
CA THR A 232 -8.39 -19.18 -10.74
C THR A 232 -8.37 -19.35 -12.25
N ASP A 233 -9.33 -18.75 -12.98
CA ASP A 233 -9.39 -18.69 -14.45
C ASP A 233 -8.25 -17.87 -15.11
N GLY A 234 -7.13 -17.66 -14.41
CA GLY A 234 -5.80 -18.19 -14.76
C GLY A 234 -5.09 -17.74 -16.03
N SER A 235 -5.79 -17.35 -17.09
CA SER A 235 -5.17 -16.82 -18.30
C SER A 235 -5.52 -15.35 -18.43
N SER A 236 -4.61 -14.48 -17.99
CA SER A 236 -4.55 -13.16 -18.61
C SER A 236 -4.36 -13.43 -20.10
N ARG A 237 -5.39 -13.13 -20.90
CA ARG A 237 -5.31 -13.29 -22.35
C ARG A 237 -4.03 -12.57 -22.79
N PRO A 238 -3.08 -13.25 -23.45
CA PRO A 238 -1.94 -12.55 -24.01
C PRO A 238 -2.51 -11.44 -24.88
N SER A 239 -2.11 -10.20 -24.60
CA SER A 239 -2.49 -9.06 -25.42
C SER A 239 -2.07 -9.40 -26.86
N PRO A 240 -3.01 -9.42 -27.83
CA PRO A 240 -2.69 -9.66 -29.21
C PRO A 240 -1.50 -8.78 -29.63
N SER A 241 -0.51 -9.38 -30.30
CA SER A 241 0.62 -8.63 -30.85
C SER A 241 0.09 -7.51 -31.75
N GLY A 242 0.53 -6.27 -31.51
CA GLY A 242 0.12 -5.10 -32.27
C GLY A 242 -1.00 -4.25 -31.64
N LEU A 243 -1.52 -4.62 -30.46
CA LEU A 243 -2.37 -3.72 -29.67
C LEU A 243 -1.53 -2.82 -28.74
N PRO A 244 -2.00 -1.60 -28.43
CA PRO A 244 -1.36 -0.73 -27.44
C PRO A 244 -1.29 -1.42 -26.07
N LEU A 245 -0.18 -1.21 -25.36
CA LEU A 245 -0.08 -1.58 -23.96
C LEU A 245 -1.01 -0.70 -23.11
N ARG A 246 -1.82 -1.35 -22.27
CA ARG A 246 -2.83 -0.70 -21.44
C ARG A 246 -2.27 -0.36 -20.07
N LEU A 247 -2.15 0.94 -19.82
CA LEU A 247 -1.84 1.53 -18.52
C LEU A 247 -3.15 1.75 -17.75
N VAL A 248 -3.29 1.19 -16.55
CA VAL A 248 -4.58 1.21 -15.84
C VAL A 248 -4.48 1.93 -14.48
N LEU A 249 -5.31 2.97 -14.31
CA LEU A 249 -5.55 3.69 -13.07
C LEU A 249 -6.90 3.27 -12.48
N ALA A 250 -6.88 2.27 -11.60
CA ALA A 250 -8.08 1.67 -11.02
C ALA A 250 -8.47 2.25 -9.64
N GLY A 251 -9.78 2.19 -9.38
CA GLY A 251 -10.42 2.62 -8.14
C GLY A 251 -10.92 4.06 -8.17
N GLN A 252 -11.54 4.47 -7.06
CA GLN A 252 -12.11 5.80 -6.92
C GLN A 252 -11.05 6.91 -7.07
N PRO A 253 -11.26 7.92 -7.94
CA PRO A 253 -10.41 9.11 -7.99
C PRO A 253 -10.45 9.85 -6.65
N ARG A 254 -9.27 10.07 -6.09
CA ARG A 254 -9.04 10.87 -4.87
C ARG A 254 -7.71 11.60 -5.00
N SER A 255 -7.56 12.73 -4.31
CA SER A 255 -6.32 13.53 -4.38
C SER A 255 -5.10 12.71 -3.96
N GLU A 256 -5.21 11.96 -2.86
CA GLU A 256 -4.14 11.08 -2.37
C GLU A 256 -3.89 9.86 -3.26
N LYS A 257 -4.77 9.58 -4.25
CA LYS A 257 -4.56 8.54 -5.27
C LYS A 257 -3.97 9.10 -6.56
N GLY A 258 -3.65 10.40 -6.59
CA GLY A 258 -3.03 11.06 -7.72
C GLY A 258 -4.01 11.56 -8.78
N ALA A 259 -5.32 11.68 -8.48
CA ALA A 259 -6.32 12.08 -9.48
C ALA A 259 -6.04 13.45 -10.13
N ALA A 260 -5.43 14.38 -9.40
CA ALA A 260 -5.05 15.70 -9.92
C ALA A 260 -3.90 15.65 -10.94
N PHE A 261 -3.14 14.55 -10.98
CA PHE A 261 -1.91 14.43 -11.79
C PHE A 261 -2.14 13.71 -13.12
N CYS A 262 -3.38 13.30 -13.42
CA CYS A 262 -3.68 12.60 -14.66
C CYS A 262 -3.35 13.44 -15.91
N GLY A 263 -3.54 14.77 -15.86
CA GLY A 263 -3.22 15.67 -16.98
C GLY A 263 -1.72 15.74 -17.28
N GLU A 264 -0.90 15.91 -16.24
CA GLU A 264 0.56 15.88 -16.32
C GLU A 264 1.07 14.52 -16.83
N LEU A 265 0.48 13.43 -16.34
CA LEU A 265 0.83 12.08 -16.81
C LEU A 265 0.57 11.94 -18.32
N ILE A 266 -0.60 12.33 -18.81
CA ILE A 266 -0.94 12.23 -20.24
C ILE A 266 0.03 13.06 -21.08
N THR A 267 0.33 14.28 -20.65
CA THR A 267 1.32 15.14 -21.32
C THR A 267 2.69 14.47 -21.39
N SER A 268 3.19 13.93 -20.28
CA SER A 268 4.52 13.30 -20.23
C SER A 268 4.61 11.99 -21.03
N LEU A 269 3.50 11.28 -21.22
CA LEU A 269 3.43 10.04 -21.98
C LEU A 269 3.08 10.24 -23.47
N TRP A 270 2.71 11.46 -23.88
CA TRP A 270 2.21 11.73 -25.22
C TRP A 270 3.17 11.25 -26.31
N ASP A 271 4.37 11.84 -26.34
CA ASP A 271 5.41 11.52 -27.33
C ASP A 271 6.13 10.20 -27.04
N ARG A 272 5.82 9.55 -25.90
CA ARG A 272 6.41 8.28 -25.47
C ARG A 272 5.55 7.06 -25.81
N GLY A 273 4.48 7.24 -26.58
CA GLY A 273 3.69 6.14 -27.14
C GLY A 273 2.18 6.38 -27.18
N LEU A 274 1.66 7.33 -26.39
CA LEU A 274 0.24 7.71 -26.44
C LEU A 274 -0.13 8.46 -27.73
N ALA A 275 0.81 9.05 -28.44
CA ALA A 275 0.58 9.57 -29.79
C ALA A 275 0.68 8.44 -30.84
N ALA A 276 1.76 7.65 -30.78
CA ALA A 276 2.18 6.72 -31.83
C ALA A 276 1.30 5.46 -32.03
N GLY A 277 0.65 4.98 -30.98
CA GLY A 277 -0.26 3.81 -31.04
C GLY A 277 0.11 2.74 -30.03
N GLU A 278 1.20 2.97 -29.31
CA GLU A 278 1.91 1.97 -28.53
C GLU A 278 1.38 1.88 -27.09
N LEU A 279 0.82 2.99 -26.58
CA LEU A 279 0.23 3.08 -25.25
C LEU A 279 -1.24 3.50 -25.33
N GLN A 280 -2.01 2.99 -24.37
CA GLN A 280 -3.38 3.42 -24.06
C GLN A 280 -3.54 3.57 -22.55
N LEU A 281 -4.03 4.72 -22.08
CA LEU A 281 -4.34 4.95 -20.67
C LEU A 281 -5.82 4.67 -20.40
N ARG A 282 -6.13 3.80 -19.45
CA ARG A 282 -7.50 3.56 -18.96
C ARG A 282 -7.61 4.04 -17.52
N LEU A 283 -8.58 4.89 -17.22
CA LEU A 283 -8.77 5.43 -15.87
C LEU A 283 -10.24 5.39 -15.46
N GLN A 284 -10.51 5.16 -14.17
CA GLN A 284 -11.87 5.26 -13.65
C GLN A 284 -12.18 6.69 -13.22
N GLN A 285 -13.38 7.20 -13.54
CA GLN A 285 -13.88 8.49 -13.07
C GLN A 285 -15.35 8.41 -12.61
N ARG A 286 -15.71 9.28 -11.68
CA ARG A 286 -17.12 9.47 -11.31
C ARG A 286 -17.86 10.13 -12.47
N PRO A 287 -19.13 9.78 -12.72
CA PRO A 287 -19.98 10.52 -13.63
C PRO A 287 -20.00 12.02 -13.26
N GLY A 288 -19.80 12.89 -14.25
CA GLY A 288 -19.77 14.34 -14.05
C GLY A 288 -18.50 14.89 -13.37
N ALA A 289 -17.43 14.11 -13.26
CA ALA A 289 -16.13 14.63 -12.85
C ALA A 289 -15.65 15.71 -13.84
N ALA A 290 -14.87 16.68 -13.34
CA ALA A 290 -14.27 17.70 -14.18
C ALA A 290 -13.41 17.07 -15.29
N SER A 291 -13.37 17.73 -16.45
CA SER A 291 -12.47 17.34 -17.53
C SER A 291 -11.02 17.33 -17.04
N LEU A 292 -10.21 16.47 -17.65
CA LEU A 292 -8.77 16.45 -17.43
C LEU A 292 -8.19 17.81 -17.84
N ASP A 293 -7.35 18.38 -16.98
CA ASP A 293 -6.64 19.63 -17.26
C ASP A 293 -5.52 19.35 -18.27
N LEU A 294 -5.77 19.68 -19.53
CA LEU A 294 -4.92 19.38 -20.68
C LEU A 294 -4.83 20.59 -21.60
N ALA A 295 -3.68 20.78 -22.25
CA ALA A 295 -3.53 21.78 -23.30
C ALA A 295 -4.56 21.53 -24.44
N PRO A 296 -5.18 22.58 -25.01
CA PRO A 296 -6.22 22.42 -26.04
C PRO A 296 -5.77 21.62 -27.28
N GLU A 297 -4.50 21.73 -27.68
CA GLU A 297 -3.90 20.99 -28.79
C GLU A 297 -3.88 19.49 -28.50
N LEU A 298 -3.44 19.14 -27.29
CA LEU A 298 -3.37 17.76 -26.80
C LEU A 298 -4.77 17.16 -26.67
N HIS A 299 -5.72 17.92 -26.14
CA HIS A 299 -7.13 17.49 -26.06
C HIS A 299 -7.71 17.19 -27.44
N ARG A 300 -7.48 18.05 -28.45
CA ARG A 300 -7.90 17.81 -29.83
C ARG A 300 -7.23 16.58 -30.44
N ALA A 301 -5.92 16.41 -30.22
CA ALA A 301 -5.19 15.27 -30.73
C ALA A 301 -5.68 13.94 -30.12
N MET A 302 -6.05 13.95 -28.84
CA MET A 302 -6.66 12.80 -28.15
C MET A 302 -8.02 12.41 -28.73
N LEU A 303 -8.87 13.39 -29.04
CA LEU A 303 -10.22 13.15 -29.58
C LEU A 303 -10.20 12.57 -31.01
N ASN A 304 -9.15 12.86 -31.78
CA ASN A 304 -9.04 12.45 -33.17
C ASN A 304 -8.39 11.05 -33.36
N ARG A 305 -8.14 10.31 -32.29
CA ARG A 305 -7.42 9.03 -32.34
C ARG A 305 -8.36 7.83 -32.24
N ASP A 306 -8.10 6.81 -33.07
CA ASP A 306 -8.75 5.50 -33.00
C ASP A 306 -7.68 4.38 -33.03
N PRO A 307 -7.55 3.55 -31.97
CA PRO A 307 -8.32 3.60 -30.72
C PRO A 307 -7.95 4.82 -29.87
N ALA A 308 -8.89 5.24 -29.01
CA ALA A 308 -8.70 6.37 -28.11
C ALA A 308 -7.43 6.21 -27.25
N ALA A 309 -6.61 7.26 -27.18
CA ALA A 309 -5.40 7.28 -26.33
C ALA A 309 -5.73 7.19 -24.84
N VAL A 310 -6.87 7.75 -24.44
CA VAL A 310 -7.34 7.73 -23.06
C VAL A 310 -8.78 7.22 -23.05
N GLU A 311 -9.02 6.15 -22.29
CA GLU A 311 -10.35 5.58 -22.06
C GLU A 311 -10.78 5.84 -20.62
N VAL A 312 -12.00 6.37 -20.45
CA VAL A 312 -12.57 6.65 -19.14
C VAL A 312 -13.66 5.62 -18.83
N ALA A 313 -13.41 4.80 -17.82
CA ALA A 313 -14.41 3.90 -17.25
C ALA A 313 -15.18 4.60 -16.13
N SER A 314 -16.46 4.27 -15.97
CA SER A 314 -17.26 4.81 -14.87
C SER A 314 -16.79 4.26 -13.51
N TYR A 315 -17.03 5.03 -12.46
CA TYR A 315 -16.91 4.58 -11.08
C TYR A 315 -18.23 4.77 -10.33
N PRO A 316 -18.75 3.74 -9.62
CA PRO A 316 -18.20 2.39 -9.54
C PRO A 316 -18.53 1.54 -10.79
N LEU A 317 -17.68 0.56 -11.10
CA LEU A 317 -17.99 -0.53 -12.04
C LEU A 317 -18.69 -1.68 -11.29
N SER A 318 -19.42 -2.52 -12.02
CA SER A 318 -19.88 -3.81 -11.47
C SER A 318 -18.67 -4.68 -11.10
N ALA A 319 -18.83 -5.64 -10.18
CA ALA A 319 -17.73 -6.54 -9.81
C ALA A 319 -17.16 -7.33 -11.00
N ARG A 320 -18.01 -7.67 -11.98
CA ARG A 320 -17.58 -8.30 -13.24
C ARG A 320 -16.76 -7.34 -14.11
N ASP A 321 -17.28 -6.15 -14.36
CA ASP A 321 -16.63 -5.17 -15.24
C ASP A 321 -15.34 -4.64 -14.63
N TYR A 322 -15.30 -4.47 -13.29
CA TYR A 322 -14.09 -4.09 -12.57
C TYR A 322 -13.00 -5.15 -12.69
N ARG A 323 -13.34 -6.43 -12.58
CA ARG A 323 -12.36 -7.53 -12.79
C ARG A 323 -11.85 -7.54 -14.23
N GLU A 324 -12.72 -7.36 -15.20
CA GLU A 324 -12.30 -7.28 -16.61
C GLU A 324 -11.41 -6.06 -16.87
N PHE A 325 -11.76 -4.92 -16.27
CA PHE A 325 -10.97 -3.70 -16.31
C PHE A 325 -9.54 -3.93 -15.77
N LEU A 326 -9.40 -4.59 -14.61
CA LEU A 326 -8.09 -4.93 -14.05
C LEU A 326 -7.33 -5.98 -14.89
N ARG A 327 -8.00 -7.04 -15.36
CA ARG A 327 -7.35 -8.10 -16.14
C ARG A 327 -6.83 -7.61 -17.49
N SER A 328 -7.50 -6.61 -18.05
CA SER A 328 -7.09 -5.97 -19.30
C SER A 328 -5.82 -5.13 -19.19
N ALA A 329 -5.34 -4.87 -17.96
CA ALA A 329 -4.15 -4.07 -17.73
C ALA A 329 -2.88 -4.82 -18.13
N ASP A 330 -2.02 -4.14 -18.89
CA ASP A 330 -0.63 -4.56 -19.09
C ASP A 330 0.26 -4.00 -17.98
N ILE A 331 -0.02 -2.77 -17.52
CA ILE A 331 0.68 -2.09 -16.41
C ILE A 331 -0.33 -1.42 -15.48
N GLY A 332 -0.23 -1.71 -14.18
CA GLY A 332 -1.02 -1.03 -13.14
C GLY A 332 -0.33 0.23 -12.64
N LEU A 333 -0.98 1.38 -12.71
CA LEU A 333 -0.45 2.65 -12.20
C LEU A 333 -1.11 2.98 -10.86
N LEU A 334 -0.31 3.17 -9.81
CA LEU A 334 -0.78 3.58 -8.49
C LEU A 334 -0.05 4.85 -8.06
N MET A 335 -0.48 6.01 -8.57
CA MET A 335 0.16 7.32 -8.34
C MET A 335 -0.15 7.93 -6.96
N TYR A 336 -0.13 7.10 -5.93
CA TYR A 336 -0.64 7.46 -4.62
C TYR A 336 0.34 8.38 -3.89
N ASP A 337 -0.17 9.11 -2.91
CA ASP A 337 0.63 9.84 -1.96
C ASP A 337 1.35 8.86 -1.03
N SER A 338 2.68 8.88 -1.04
CA SER A 338 3.51 7.94 -0.29
C SER A 338 3.36 8.09 1.22
N ALA A 339 3.08 9.30 1.72
CA ALA A 339 2.89 9.54 3.15
C ALA A 339 1.51 9.03 3.60
N ALA A 340 0.46 9.29 2.83
CA ALA A 340 -0.90 8.80 3.12
C ALA A 340 -0.99 7.26 3.03
N TYR A 341 -0.17 6.64 2.17
CA TYR A 341 -0.09 5.19 2.02
C TYR A 341 1.10 4.54 2.71
N TYR A 342 1.80 5.26 3.60
CA TYR A 342 2.98 4.71 4.29
C TYR A 342 2.68 3.33 4.91
N ALA A 343 1.64 3.26 5.75
CA ALA A 343 1.20 2.02 6.38
C ALA A 343 -0.12 1.46 5.81
N ARG A 344 -0.79 2.22 4.94
CA ARG A 344 -2.11 1.85 4.44
C ARG A 344 -1.99 0.81 3.32
N ILE A 345 -2.85 -0.19 3.36
CA ILE A 345 -2.97 -1.15 2.28
C ILE A 345 -3.59 -0.55 1.01
N SER A 346 -3.16 -1.02 -0.15
CA SER A 346 -3.85 -0.85 -1.43
C SER A 346 -4.38 -2.20 -1.92
N SER A 347 -5.69 -2.42 -1.79
CA SER A 347 -6.34 -3.61 -2.36
C SER A 347 -6.13 -3.69 -3.86
N VAL A 348 -6.20 -2.54 -4.55
CA VAL A 348 -5.98 -2.42 -6.00
C VAL A 348 -4.60 -2.94 -6.42
N MET A 349 -3.55 -2.64 -5.63
CA MET A 349 -2.21 -3.17 -5.90
C MET A 349 -2.18 -4.69 -5.83
N LEU A 350 -2.79 -5.26 -4.79
CA LEU A 350 -2.84 -6.70 -4.63
C LEU A 350 -3.64 -7.37 -5.75
N GLU A 351 -4.75 -6.75 -6.17
CA GLU A 351 -5.55 -7.25 -7.30
C GLU A 351 -4.75 -7.26 -8.61
N PHE A 352 -3.95 -6.21 -8.89
CA PHE A 352 -3.03 -6.19 -10.03
C PHE A 352 -1.97 -7.29 -9.95
N LEU A 353 -1.22 -7.34 -8.83
CA LEU A 353 -0.13 -8.30 -8.67
C LEU A 353 -0.65 -9.75 -8.72
N CYS A 354 -1.76 -10.04 -8.05
CA CYS A 354 -2.38 -11.36 -8.11
C CYS A 354 -2.83 -11.74 -9.53
N SER A 355 -3.25 -10.76 -10.33
CA SER A 355 -3.59 -10.94 -11.75
C SER A 355 -2.35 -11.05 -12.66
N GLY A 356 -1.15 -10.99 -12.08
CA GLY A 356 0.11 -11.02 -12.81
C GLY A 356 0.40 -9.73 -13.59
N VAL A 357 -0.17 -8.61 -13.15
CA VAL A 357 0.04 -7.29 -13.77
C VAL A 357 1.17 -6.59 -13.02
N PRO A 358 2.27 -6.20 -13.69
CA PRO A 358 3.31 -5.39 -13.07
C PRO A 358 2.80 -4.00 -12.71
N VAL A 359 3.36 -3.40 -11.67
CA VAL A 359 2.86 -2.13 -11.12
C VAL A 359 3.92 -1.04 -11.05
N ILE A 360 3.50 0.22 -11.18
CA ILE A 360 4.29 1.40 -10.81
C ILE A 360 3.64 2.02 -9.57
N VAL A 361 4.41 2.12 -8.48
CA VAL A 361 3.95 2.57 -7.16
C VAL A 361 4.86 3.68 -6.62
N PRO A 362 4.41 4.54 -5.70
CA PRO A 362 5.30 5.45 -5.00
C PRO A 362 6.29 4.68 -4.11
N ALA A 363 7.53 5.15 -4.06
CA ALA A 363 8.53 4.71 -3.10
C ALA A 363 8.18 5.18 -1.68
N GLY A 364 8.87 4.61 -0.68
CA GLY A 364 8.77 5.06 0.72
C GLY A 364 7.41 4.85 1.37
N CYS A 365 6.70 3.80 0.97
CA CYS A 365 5.44 3.37 1.55
C CYS A 365 5.32 1.83 1.45
N TRP A 366 4.29 1.25 2.08
CA TRP A 366 4.05 -0.20 2.07
C TRP A 366 4.08 -0.79 0.65
N MET A 367 3.43 -0.14 -0.32
CA MET A 367 3.42 -0.61 -1.71
C MET A 367 4.83 -0.62 -2.33
N GLY A 368 5.58 0.46 -2.10
CA GLY A 368 6.95 0.62 -2.59
C GLY A 368 7.87 -0.48 -2.04
N GLU A 369 7.74 -0.83 -0.77
CA GLU A 369 8.55 -1.89 -0.15
C GLU A 369 8.22 -3.28 -0.69
N VAL A 370 6.94 -3.59 -0.95
CA VAL A 370 6.56 -4.87 -1.58
C VAL A 370 7.22 -5.03 -2.96
N VAL A 371 7.21 -3.98 -3.78
CA VAL A 371 7.87 -3.99 -5.10
C VAL A 371 9.39 -4.01 -4.97
N ALA A 372 9.95 -3.19 -4.07
CA ALA A 372 11.38 -3.07 -3.89
C ALA A 372 12.01 -4.36 -3.32
N GLU A 373 11.34 -5.10 -2.44
CA GLU A 373 11.81 -6.41 -1.96
C GLU A 373 11.92 -7.41 -3.11
N ALA A 374 10.89 -7.51 -3.96
CA ALA A 374 10.93 -8.40 -5.12
C ALA A 374 12.00 -8.00 -6.14
N ASN A 375 12.20 -6.69 -6.35
CA ASN A 375 13.24 -6.17 -7.22
C ASN A 375 14.64 -6.46 -6.65
N ALA A 376 14.83 -6.30 -5.34
CA ALA A 376 16.10 -6.60 -4.69
C ALA A 376 16.48 -8.08 -4.84
N GLN A 377 15.54 -9.01 -4.64
CA GLN A 377 15.76 -10.44 -4.85
C GLN A 377 16.14 -10.77 -6.31
N TYR A 378 15.56 -10.04 -7.27
CA TYR A 378 15.95 -10.14 -8.68
C TYR A 378 17.37 -9.65 -8.93
N LEU A 379 17.72 -8.47 -8.42
CA LEU A 379 19.06 -7.89 -8.57
C LEU A 379 20.14 -8.74 -7.88
N GLU A 380 19.82 -9.43 -6.79
CA GLU A 380 20.72 -10.40 -6.15
C GLU A 380 20.97 -11.65 -7.01
N ARG A 381 19.97 -12.12 -7.77
CA ARG A 381 20.18 -13.20 -8.76
C ARG A 381 21.07 -12.70 -9.89
N VAL A 382 20.70 -11.56 -10.47
CA VAL A 382 21.47 -10.90 -11.54
C VAL A 382 22.94 -10.69 -11.16
N SER A 383 23.21 -10.16 -9.96
CA SER A 383 24.56 -9.90 -9.45
C SER A 383 25.40 -11.17 -9.23
N ARG A 384 24.75 -12.33 -9.01
CA ARG A 384 25.43 -13.62 -8.89
C ARG A 384 25.76 -14.22 -10.25
N ASP A 385 24.88 -14.04 -11.22
CA ASP A 385 25.01 -14.64 -12.54
C ASP A 385 26.02 -13.90 -13.43
N TRP A 386 26.36 -12.65 -13.09
CA TRP A 386 27.27 -11.84 -13.90
C TRP A 386 28.67 -11.72 -13.32
N LYS A 387 29.64 -11.70 -14.24
CA LYS A 387 31.04 -11.44 -13.90
C LYS A 387 31.27 -9.93 -13.77
N PRO A 388 31.67 -9.43 -12.59
CA PRO A 388 31.97 -8.01 -12.43
C PRO A 388 33.20 -7.62 -13.24
N ILE A 389 33.19 -6.42 -13.81
CA ILE A 389 34.37 -5.82 -14.45
C ILE A 389 35.32 -5.36 -13.34
N ALA A 390 36.58 -5.79 -13.43
CA ALA A 390 37.64 -5.28 -12.55
C ALA A 390 37.88 -3.80 -12.86
N PHE A 391 37.98 -2.97 -11.84
CA PHE A 391 38.24 -1.55 -11.99
C PHE A 391 39.24 -1.08 -10.95
N GLU A 392 40.05 -0.10 -11.32
CA GLU A 392 40.89 0.65 -10.39
C GLU A 392 40.08 1.81 -9.83
N ALA A 393 39.95 1.89 -8.50
CA ALA A 393 39.36 3.06 -7.87
C ALA A 393 40.22 4.29 -8.20
N LEU A 394 39.58 5.39 -8.61
CA LEU A 394 40.31 6.62 -8.87
C LEU A 394 41.01 7.11 -7.59
N PRO A 395 42.28 7.57 -7.66
CA PRO A 395 42.87 8.36 -6.59
C PRO A 395 42.19 9.73 -6.59
N VAL A 396 41.04 9.80 -5.92
CA VAL A 396 40.39 11.08 -5.62
C VAL A 396 41.30 11.80 -4.60
N GLY A 397 41.58 13.08 -4.84
CA GLY A 397 42.48 13.89 -4.01
C GLY A 397 42.19 13.75 -2.51
N ALA A 398 43.23 13.82 -1.67
CA ALA A 398 43.22 13.44 -0.26
C ALA A 398 42.12 14.06 0.63
N ALA A 399 41.41 15.09 0.15
CA ALA A 399 40.28 15.72 0.84
C ALA A 399 38.89 15.12 0.51
N GLN A 400 38.78 14.22 -0.47
CA GLN A 400 37.50 13.61 -0.92
C GLN A 400 37.63 12.09 -1.14
N ARG A 401 38.31 11.39 -0.23
CA ARG A 401 38.31 9.91 -0.21
C ARG A 401 36.92 9.38 0.09
N THR A 402 36.16 9.03 -0.95
CA THR A 402 35.10 8.02 -0.84
C THR A 402 35.33 6.96 -1.89
N ASP A 403 35.96 5.87 -1.45
CA ASP A 403 36.03 4.63 -2.20
C ASP A 403 34.61 4.15 -2.57
N LEU A 404 34.48 3.36 -3.65
CA LEU A 404 33.27 2.59 -3.98
C LEU A 404 32.83 1.63 -2.86
N ARG A 405 33.63 1.55 -1.79
CA ARG A 405 33.27 1.09 -0.46
C ARG A 405 33.24 2.28 0.48
N CYS A 406 32.05 2.80 0.78
CA CYS A 406 31.90 3.91 1.71
C CYS A 406 31.18 3.42 2.97
N ARG A 407 31.80 3.59 4.13
CA ARG A 407 31.12 3.41 5.42
C ARG A 407 30.40 4.69 5.81
N VAL A 408 29.12 4.58 6.10
CA VAL A 408 28.28 5.63 6.64
C VAL A 408 28.27 5.47 8.16
N THR A 409 28.95 6.37 8.86
CA THR A 409 28.91 6.47 10.32
C THR A 409 27.74 7.38 10.71
N GLY A 410 26.77 6.88 11.49
CA GLY A 410 25.58 7.65 11.89
C GLY A 410 25.81 8.76 12.92
N ASP A 411 27.05 8.95 13.39
CA ASP A 411 27.37 9.90 14.46
C ASP A 411 27.90 11.23 13.92
N GLY A 412 27.13 12.31 14.07
CA GLY A 412 27.62 13.69 13.93
C GLY A 412 26.53 14.74 13.69
N ASP A 413 26.44 15.70 14.60
CA ASP A 413 25.50 16.86 14.60
C ASP A 413 25.73 17.89 13.48
N ASP A 414 26.54 17.59 12.47
CA ASP A 414 26.94 18.54 11.44
C ASP A 414 26.06 18.40 10.19
N LEU A 415 25.37 19.48 9.78
CA LEU A 415 24.47 19.52 8.63
C LEU A 415 25.15 19.06 7.32
N GLN A 416 26.48 19.22 7.21
CA GLN A 416 27.25 18.70 6.07
C GLN A 416 27.34 17.16 6.03
N ARG A 417 26.95 16.44 7.11
CA ARG A 417 26.94 14.96 7.16
C ARG A 417 25.62 14.32 6.70
N MET A 418 24.59 15.11 6.41
CA MET A 418 23.29 14.60 5.95
C MET A 418 23.33 14.01 4.54
N VAL A 419 24.35 14.39 3.75
CA VAL A 419 24.55 13.87 2.40
C VAL A 419 25.92 13.21 2.32
N LYS A 420 25.96 11.94 1.90
CA LYS A 420 27.22 11.26 1.53
C LYS A 420 27.37 11.30 0.03
N ARG A 421 28.57 11.61 -0.45
CA ARG A 421 28.87 11.71 -1.88
C ARG A 421 30.10 10.91 -2.22
N GLY A 422 30.15 10.45 -3.46
CA GLY A 422 31.35 9.87 -4.04
C GLY A 422 31.25 9.83 -5.55
N GLY A 423 32.27 9.27 -6.19
CA GLY A 423 32.29 9.12 -7.63
C GLY A 423 33.33 8.11 -8.07
N ALA A 424 33.24 7.69 -9.32
CA ALA A 424 34.16 6.75 -9.93
C ALA A 424 34.20 6.95 -11.44
N ARG A 425 35.33 6.58 -12.06
CA ARG A 425 35.38 6.41 -13.52
C ARG A 425 34.60 5.17 -13.92
N VAL A 426 33.87 5.29 -15.02
CA VAL A 426 33.17 4.18 -15.65
C VAL A 426 34.21 3.29 -16.34
N PRO A 427 34.33 2.00 -15.96
CA PRO A 427 35.25 1.09 -16.62
C PRO A 427 34.88 0.89 -18.10
N ALA A 428 35.88 0.68 -18.95
CA ALA A 428 35.63 0.38 -20.36
C ALA A 428 34.74 -0.87 -20.50
N GLY A 429 33.68 -0.75 -21.29
CA GLY A 429 32.68 -1.82 -21.48
C GLY A 429 31.63 -1.94 -20.38
N ALA A 430 31.67 -1.12 -19.32
CA ALA A 430 30.61 -1.12 -18.33
C ALA A 430 29.34 -0.46 -18.87
N SER A 431 28.23 -1.17 -18.80
CA SER A 431 26.88 -0.70 -19.15
C SER A 431 25.98 -0.55 -17.93
N VAL A 432 26.40 -1.07 -16.78
CA VAL A 432 25.62 -1.08 -15.53
C VAL A 432 26.50 -0.80 -14.31
N TRP A 433 25.97 0.02 -13.41
CA TRP A 433 26.46 0.19 -12.05
C TRP A 433 25.44 -0.38 -11.05
N LEU A 434 25.88 -1.31 -10.21
CA LEU A 434 25.04 -2.01 -9.22
C LEU A 434 25.55 -1.71 -7.79
N PRO A 435 25.14 -0.59 -7.20
CA PRO A 435 25.36 -0.31 -5.78
C PRO A 435 24.53 -1.25 -4.89
N THR A 436 25.07 -1.58 -3.73
CA THR A 436 24.42 -2.36 -2.66
C THR A 436 24.69 -1.67 -1.34
N PHE A 437 23.64 -1.13 -0.73
CA PHE A 437 23.73 -0.55 0.60
C PHE A 437 23.43 -1.62 1.65
N ARG A 438 24.39 -1.88 2.54
CA ARG A 438 24.27 -2.80 3.67
C ARG A 438 23.89 -2.02 4.91
N TRP A 439 22.69 -2.23 5.43
CA TRP A 439 22.17 -1.59 6.62
C TRP A 439 22.81 -2.17 7.89
N GLU A 440 23.32 -1.30 8.78
CA GLU A 440 23.71 -1.70 10.15
C GLU A 440 22.56 -1.40 11.14
N GLN A 441 22.00 -0.18 11.08
CA GLN A 441 20.87 0.31 11.88
C GLN A 441 20.18 1.50 11.16
N PRO A 442 18.94 1.89 11.52
CA PRO A 442 17.98 1.12 12.30
C PRO A 442 17.41 -0.03 11.46
N LYS A 443 17.08 -1.14 12.11
CA LYS A 443 16.39 -2.26 11.46
C LYS A 443 14.88 -2.05 11.32
N SER A 444 14.35 -1.01 11.96
CA SER A 444 12.93 -0.68 11.89
C SER A 444 12.56 -0.13 10.51
N ARG A 445 11.35 -0.46 10.04
CA ARG A 445 10.77 0.13 8.83
C ARG A 445 10.68 1.65 8.92
N GLY A 446 10.60 2.30 7.77
CA GLY A 446 10.34 3.74 7.67
C GLY A 446 11.56 4.65 7.63
N THR A 447 12.76 4.08 7.64
CA THR A 447 13.99 4.76 7.26
C THR A 447 14.34 4.38 5.83
N TYR A 448 14.63 5.39 5.01
CA TYR A 448 14.86 5.20 3.58
C TYR A 448 16.05 6.03 3.12
N VAL A 449 16.88 5.43 2.26
CA VAL A 449 18.01 6.14 1.63
C VAL A 449 17.64 6.45 0.20
N CYS A 450 17.62 7.73 -0.16
CA CYS A 450 17.58 8.16 -1.56
C CYS A 450 19.01 8.12 -2.10
N LEU A 451 19.26 7.25 -3.07
CA LEU A 451 20.53 7.17 -3.79
C LEU A 451 20.35 7.80 -5.17
N GLU A 452 21.02 8.93 -5.39
CA GLU A 452 21.03 9.65 -6.66
C GLU A 452 22.33 9.36 -7.41
N LEU A 453 22.25 9.18 -8.72
CA LEU A 453 23.36 9.03 -9.65
C LEU A 453 23.30 10.14 -10.69
N GLN A 454 24.42 10.80 -10.91
CA GLN A 454 24.67 11.71 -12.02
C GLN A 454 25.81 11.12 -12.87
N GLN A 455 25.63 11.11 -14.19
CA GLN A 455 26.61 10.60 -15.15
C GLN A 455 27.17 11.76 -15.98
N THR A 456 28.47 11.78 -16.19
CA THR A 456 29.15 12.83 -16.95
C THR A 456 30.01 12.26 -18.07
N ASP A 457 30.12 13.01 -19.17
CA ASP A 457 31.02 12.68 -20.28
C ASP A 457 32.49 13.08 -19.96
N ARG A 458 33.39 12.89 -20.92
CA ARG A 458 34.82 13.27 -20.78
C ARG A 458 35.05 14.78 -20.62
N CYS A 459 34.09 15.60 -21.01
CA CYS A 459 34.13 17.05 -20.90
C CYS A 459 33.47 17.56 -19.61
N GLY A 460 32.92 16.67 -18.78
CA GLY A 460 32.20 17.01 -17.56
C GLY A 460 30.74 17.43 -17.78
N ASN A 461 30.20 17.29 -18.99
CA ASN A 461 28.79 17.58 -19.25
C ASN A 461 27.93 16.48 -18.64
N THR A 462 26.78 16.85 -18.07
CA THR A 462 25.84 15.86 -17.51
C THR A 462 25.10 15.16 -18.64
N LEU A 463 25.22 13.84 -18.69
CA LEU A 463 24.54 12.98 -19.64
C LEU A 463 23.18 12.54 -19.13
N ASP A 464 23.11 12.18 -17.84
CA ASP A 464 21.91 11.62 -17.23
C ASP A 464 21.92 11.81 -15.71
N ARG A 465 20.72 11.83 -15.10
CA ARG A 465 20.52 11.84 -13.66
C ARG A 465 19.34 10.95 -13.29
N TRP A 466 19.57 10.03 -12.35
CA TRP A 466 18.55 9.11 -11.88
C TRP A 466 18.62 8.90 -10.38
N SER A 467 17.48 8.62 -9.75
CA SER A 467 17.39 8.42 -8.30
C SER A 467 16.56 7.18 -7.97
N VAL A 468 17.03 6.42 -6.98
CA VAL A 468 16.35 5.20 -6.49
C VAL A 468 16.22 5.23 -4.96
N MET A 469 15.15 4.61 -4.47
CA MET A 469 14.89 4.50 -3.03
C MET A 469 15.33 3.14 -2.51
N LEU A 470 16.22 3.16 -1.52
CA LEU A 470 16.65 1.97 -0.79
C LEU A 470 15.92 1.92 0.56
N HIS A 471 15.52 0.73 0.98
CA HIS A 471 14.87 0.47 2.25
C HIS A 471 15.55 -0.71 2.96
N HIS A 472 15.44 -0.78 4.28
CA HIS A 472 15.86 -1.94 5.05
C HIS A 472 14.96 -3.13 4.71
N ARG A 473 15.57 -4.31 4.47
CA ARG A 473 14.85 -5.53 4.14
C ARG A 473 14.87 -6.50 5.31
N ASP A 474 13.75 -7.18 5.55
CA ASP A 474 13.65 -8.16 6.64
C ASP A 474 14.49 -9.41 6.36
N SER A 475 14.63 -9.77 5.08
CA SER A 475 15.32 -10.99 4.62
C SER A 475 16.84 -10.88 4.67
N THR A 476 17.39 -9.67 4.54
CA THR A 476 18.84 -9.42 4.45
C THR A 476 19.13 -7.93 4.68
N PRO A 477 20.27 -7.58 5.29
CA PRO A 477 20.67 -6.19 5.43
C PRO A 477 21.10 -5.55 4.10
N ALA A 478 21.17 -6.28 2.98
CA ALA A 478 21.65 -5.75 1.70
C ALA A 478 20.50 -5.24 0.81
N SER A 479 20.57 -3.97 0.40
CA SER A 479 19.61 -3.34 -0.50
C SER A 479 20.30 -2.90 -1.80
N PRO A 480 20.24 -3.74 -2.85
CA PRO A 480 20.81 -3.42 -4.14
C PRO A 480 19.94 -2.42 -4.93
N ALA A 481 20.59 -1.65 -5.79
CA ALA A 481 19.97 -0.85 -6.84
C ALA A 481 20.72 -1.07 -8.15
N LEU A 482 20.06 -0.79 -9.27
CA LEU A 482 20.63 -0.90 -10.61
C LEU A 482 20.53 0.46 -11.32
N PHE A 483 21.63 0.90 -11.88
CA PHE A 483 21.70 2.07 -12.75
C PHE A 483 22.30 1.69 -14.09
N ARG A 484 21.62 2.07 -15.18
CA ARG A 484 22.17 1.93 -16.53
C ARG A 484 23.14 3.07 -16.79
N LEU A 485 24.28 2.72 -17.36
CA LEU A 485 25.31 3.69 -17.71
C LEU A 485 25.11 4.15 -19.16
N HIS A 486 25.16 5.47 -19.37
CA HIS A 486 25.16 6.01 -20.72
C HIS A 486 26.39 5.52 -21.48
N LYS A 487 26.27 5.26 -22.78
CA LYS A 487 27.37 4.75 -23.61
C LYS A 487 28.60 5.69 -23.66
N GLU A 488 28.37 6.99 -23.44
CA GLU A 488 29.40 8.03 -23.36
C GLU A 488 29.76 8.40 -21.91
N ALA A 489 29.19 7.72 -20.91
CA ALA A 489 29.50 7.97 -19.51
C ALA A 489 30.98 7.67 -19.26
N TRP A 490 31.68 8.70 -18.77
CA TRP A 490 33.07 8.64 -18.40
C TRP A 490 33.22 8.59 -16.89
N GLU A 491 32.44 9.39 -16.18
CA GLU A 491 32.42 9.46 -14.73
C GLU A 491 30.99 9.34 -14.20
N ILE A 492 30.88 8.76 -13.01
CA ILE A 492 29.67 8.78 -12.21
C ILE A 492 29.91 9.53 -10.91
N HIS A 493 28.91 10.28 -10.49
CA HIS A 493 28.84 10.93 -9.20
C HIS A 493 27.57 10.46 -8.50
N TRP A 494 27.71 9.92 -7.30
CA TRP A 494 26.57 9.48 -6.52
C TRP A 494 26.42 10.30 -5.25
N SER A 495 25.18 10.45 -4.80
CA SER A 495 24.86 11.02 -3.50
C SER A 495 23.80 10.22 -2.79
N MET A 496 23.93 10.08 -1.47
CA MET A 496 22.95 9.46 -0.60
C MET A 496 22.45 10.50 0.40
N ARG A 497 21.16 10.48 0.66
CA ARG A 497 20.53 11.23 1.75
C ARG A 497 19.38 10.42 2.35
N ASP A 498 18.98 10.73 3.57
CA ASP A 498 17.67 10.27 4.03
C ASP A 498 16.60 10.87 3.10
N ALA A 499 15.64 10.05 2.71
CA ALA A 499 14.70 10.42 1.66
C ALA A 499 13.55 11.31 2.12
N TYR A 500 13.22 11.31 3.41
CA TYR A 500 12.00 11.94 3.91
C TYR A 500 12.20 12.77 5.16
N ALA A 501 13.21 12.43 5.95
CA ALA A 501 13.58 13.15 7.14
C ALA A 501 14.88 13.90 6.90
N GLU A 502 14.95 15.15 7.35
CA GLU A 502 16.19 15.93 7.41
C GLU A 502 17.07 15.42 8.57
N ILE A 503 17.38 14.12 8.55
CA ILE A 503 18.16 13.43 9.59
C ILE A 503 19.44 12.84 9.00
N ALA A 504 20.35 12.45 9.90
CA ALA A 504 21.55 11.73 9.53
C ALA A 504 21.19 10.42 8.80
N LEU A 505 22.00 10.07 7.79
CA LEU A 505 21.88 8.79 7.10
C LEU A 505 22.00 7.61 8.08
N PRO A 506 21.25 6.53 7.87
CA PRO A 506 21.40 5.31 8.65
C PRO A 506 22.83 4.76 8.55
N PRO A 507 23.42 4.28 9.66
CA PRO A 507 24.68 3.55 9.63
C PRO A 507 24.64 2.39 8.63
N GLY A 508 25.68 2.27 7.82
CA GLY A 508 25.75 1.23 6.80
C GLY A 508 27.01 1.27 5.96
N GLN A 509 27.06 0.39 4.96
CA GLN A 509 28.16 0.31 4.00
C GLN A 509 27.60 0.26 2.58
N LEU A 510 28.02 1.19 1.74
CA LEU A 510 27.77 1.13 0.30
C LEU A 510 28.91 0.34 -0.35
N ASP A 511 28.59 -0.80 -0.96
CA ASP A 511 29.46 -1.52 -1.89
C ASP A 511 28.94 -1.34 -3.31
N ALA A 512 29.80 -1.38 -4.33
CA ALA A 512 29.33 -1.34 -5.72
C ALA A 512 30.13 -2.23 -6.66
N LYS A 513 29.47 -2.64 -7.75
CA LYS A 513 30.06 -3.41 -8.85
C LYS A 513 29.69 -2.78 -10.19
N PHE A 514 30.58 -2.91 -11.17
CA PHE A 514 30.31 -2.60 -12.57
C PHE A 514 30.14 -3.89 -13.36
N PHE A 515 29.23 -3.86 -14.32
CA PHE A 515 28.99 -4.97 -15.23
C PHE A 515 28.95 -4.46 -16.68
N GLY A 516 29.47 -5.28 -17.58
CA GLY A 516 29.31 -5.10 -19.02
C GLY A 516 28.38 -6.18 -19.53
N THR A 517 27.32 -5.78 -20.23
CA THR A 517 26.28 -6.68 -20.72
C THR A 517 25.89 -6.32 -22.13
N ASP A 518 25.78 -7.32 -22.99
CA ASP A 518 25.36 -7.13 -24.39
C ASP A 518 23.84 -6.91 -24.52
N GLY A 519 23.09 -7.17 -23.45
CA GLY A 519 21.63 -7.03 -23.39
C GLY A 519 21.15 -5.88 -22.51
N VAL A 520 19.96 -5.39 -22.82
CA VAL A 520 19.24 -4.41 -21.99
C VAL A 520 18.59 -5.14 -20.81
N ILE A 521 18.92 -4.73 -19.59
CA ILE A 521 18.50 -5.42 -18.37
C ILE A 521 17.37 -4.65 -17.70
N PRO A 522 16.24 -5.31 -17.40
CA PRO A 522 15.17 -4.72 -16.60
C PRO A 522 15.66 -4.15 -15.26
N TRP A 523 15.14 -3.00 -14.85
CA TRP A 523 15.44 -2.40 -13.54
C TRP A 523 14.85 -3.16 -12.35
N GLY A 524 13.85 -3.99 -12.58
CA GLY A 524 13.14 -4.73 -11.54
C GLY A 524 12.52 -6.03 -12.05
N ALA A 525 11.60 -6.58 -11.26
CA ALA A 525 10.92 -7.85 -11.55
C ALA A 525 9.40 -7.67 -11.66
N ILE A 526 8.73 -7.26 -10.59
CA ILE A 526 7.25 -7.26 -10.55
C ILE A 526 6.65 -5.87 -10.79
N GLY A 527 7.50 -4.87 -11.03
CA GLY A 527 7.11 -3.47 -11.07
C GLY A 527 8.27 -2.56 -10.71
N LEU A 528 7.99 -1.27 -10.59
CA LEU A 528 8.97 -0.24 -10.25
C LEU A 528 8.41 0.78 -9.25
N THR A 529 9.32 1.44 -8.54
CA THR A 529 8.98 2.47 -7.54
C THR A 529 9.36 3.85 -8.04
N ALA A 530 8.44 4.81 -7.96
CA ALA A 530 8.67 6.22 -8.28
C ALA A 530 8.95 7.01 -6.98
N ILE A 531 10.08 7.69 -6.90
CA ILE A 531 10.39 8.61 -5.78
C ILE A 531 9.47 9.83 -5.87
N ASP A 532 9.31 10.34 -7.09
CA ASP A 532 8.43 11.43 -7.41
C ASP A 532 7.69 11.15 -8.73
N ARG A 533 6.69 11.98 -9.03
CA ARG A 533 5.79 11.74 -10.16
C ARG A 533 6.46 11.95 -11.52
N SER A 534 7.52 12.75 -11.61
CA SER A 534 8.21 13.00 -12.87
C SER A 534 8.87 11.74 -13.44
N GLN A 535 9.26 10.81 -12.56
CA GLN A 535 9.84 9.52 -12.97
C GLN A 535 8.85 8.58 -13.66
N ILE A 536 7.53 8.77 -13.49
CA ILE A 536 6.53 7.78 -13.93
C ILE A 536 6.63 7.51 -15.44
N ALA A 537 6.88 8.54 -16.26
CA ALA A 537 6.99 8.37 -17.71
C ALA A 537 8.20 7.51 -18.13
N ASP A 538 9.34 7.70 -17.47
CA ASP A 538 10.54 6.86 -17.69
C ASP A 538 10.31 5.43 -17.21
N LEU A 539 9.64 5.26 -16.06
CA LEU A 539 9.29 3.94 -15.52
C LEU A 539 8.30 3.18 -16.42
N VAL A 540 7.33 3.87 -17.03
CA VAL A 540 6.42 3.27 -18.03
C VAL A 540 7.21 2.83 -19.26
N SER A 541 8.14 3.66 -19.73
CA SER A 541 9.01 3.34 -20.88
C SER A 541 9.84 2.09 -20.59
N GLU A 542 10.42 2.00 -19.39
CA GLU A 542 11.18 0.85 -18.92
C GLU A 542 10.34 -0.43 -18.87
N ILE A 543 9.16 -0.41 -18.26
CA ILE A 543 8.30 -1.61 -18.21
C ILE A 543 7.82 -1.98 -19.61
N SER A 544 7.54 -1.01 -20.48
CA SER A 544 7.09 -1.27 -21.86
C SER A 544 8.17 -1.98 -22.69
N ASN A 545 9.41 -1.48 -22.63
CA ASN A 545 10.56 -2.07 -23.31
C ASN A 545 10.89 -3.49 -22.82
N HIS A 546 10.50 -3.81 -21.59
CA HIS A 546 10.74 -5.10 -20.95
C HIS A 546 9.46 -5.83 -20.56
N HIS A 547 8.35 -5.57 -21.27
CA HIS A 547 7.01 -5.96 -20.83
C HIS A 547 6.90 -7.47 -20.55
N ARG A 548 7.49 -8.30 -21.43
CA ARG A 548 7.50 -9.76 -21.26
C ARG A 548 8.10 -10.18 -19.92
N HIS A 549 9.28 -9.64 -19.58
CA HIS A 549 9.98 -9.95 -18.32
C HIS A 549 9.14 -9.54 -17.10
N TYR A 550 8.63 -8.31 -17.09
CA TYR A 550 7.83 -7.81 -15.97
C TYR A 550 6.53 -8.61 -15.81
N ARG A 551 5.90 -8.99 -16.92
CA ARG A 551 4.67 -9.79 -16.91
C ARG A 551 4.89 -11.20 -16.39
N GLU A 552 5.92 -11.90 -16.86
CA GLU A 552 6.27 -13.25 -16.41
C GLU A 552 6.65 -13.26 -14.92
N SER A 553 7.44 -12.29 -14.50
CA SER A 553 7.84 -12.10 -13.09
C SER A 553 6.63 -11.78 -12.20
N ALA A 554 5.77 -10.84 -12.60
CA ALA A 554 4.56 -10.48 -11.86
C ALA A 554 3.57 -11.65 -11.77
N ARG A 555 3.42 -12.48 -12.83
CA ARG A 555 2.59 -13.71 -12.79
C ARG A 555 3.12 -14.70 -11.77
N THR A 556 4.42 -14.95 -11.77
CA THR A 556 5.08 -15.87 -10.84
C THR A 556 4.88 -15.40 -9.40
N TYR A 557 5.17 -14.12 -9.14
CA TYR A 557 4.96 -13.51 -7.83
C TYR A 557 3.48 -13.54 -7.42
N GLY A 558 2.58 -13.18 -8.34
CA GLY A 558 1.14 -13.15 -8.14
C GLY A 558 0.54 -14.51 -7.76
N ASN A 559 1.05 -15.60 -8.35
CA ASN A 559 0.65 -16.97 -7.96
C ASN A 559 0.98 -17.26 -6.49
N ALA A 560 2.18 -16.90 -6.03
CA ALA A 560 2.58 -17.09 -4.64
C ALA A 560 1.80 -16.15 -3.69
N LEU A 561 1.59 -14.90 -4.11
CA LEU A 561 0.83 -13.91 -3.35
C LEU A 561 -0.62 -14.36 -3.14
N ARG A 562 -1.26 -14.92 -4.17
CA ARG A 562 -2.64 -15.42 -4.13
C ARG A 562 -2.89 -16.39 -2.98
N LEU A 563 -1.98 -17.35 -2.78
CA LEU A 563 -2.12 -18.37 -1.73
C LEU A 563 -2.23 -17.75 -0.33
N ARG A 564 -1.53 -16.64 -0.10
CA ARG A 564 -1.50 -15.92 1.19
C ARG A 564 -2.67 -14.96 1.39
N HIS A 565 -3.36 -14.61 0.32
CA HIS A 565 -4.42 -13.60 0.30
C HIS A 565 -5.78 -14.21 -0.06
N THR A 566 -5.96 -15.53 0.08
CA THR A 566 -7.27 -16.14 -0.10
C THR A 566 -8.19 -15.80 1.06
N VAL A 567 -9.50 -15.79 0.80
CA VAL A 567 -10.51 -15.57 1.84
C VAL A 567 -10.53 -16.74 2.82
N ALA A 568 -10.30 -17.96 2.34
CA ALA A 568 -10.20 -19.15 3.18
C ALA A 568 -9.03 -19.05 4.17
N GLU A 569 -7.85 -18.64 3.71
CA GLU A 569 -6.68 -18.42 4.58
C GLU A 569 -6.88 -17.24 5.53
N HIS A 570 -7.55 -16.17 5.07
CA HIS A 570 -7.89 -15.05 5.95
C HIS A 570 -8.81 -15.51 7.09
N LEU A 571 -9.80 -16.33 6.77
CA LEU A 571 -10.76 -16.81 7.76
C LEU A 571 -10.17 -17.88 8.68
N SER A 572 -9.36 -18.81 8.18
CA SER A 572 -8.68 -19.81 9.02
C SER A 572 -7.88 -19.13 10.13
N GLN A 573 -7.15 -18.04 9.81
CA GLN A 573 -6.41 -17.24 10.80
C GLN A 573 -7.30 -16.49 11.80
N LEU A 574 -8.58 -16.27 11.49
CA LEU A 574 -9.54 -15.69 12.43
C LEU A 574 -10.09 -16.76 13.38
N VAL A 575 -10.38 -17.96 12.89
CA VAL A 575 -11.13 -18.97 13.66
C VAL A 575 -10.25 -20.01 14.34
N ASP A 576 -9.03 -20.24 13.86
CA ASP A 576 -8.12 -21.26 14.38
C ASP A 576 -7.35 -20.78 15.63
N PRO A 577 -7.56 -21.39 16.81
CA PRO A 577 -6.82 -21.07 18.02
C PRO A 577 -5.32 -21.41 17.94
N VAL A 578 -4.89 -22.32 17.07
CA VAL A 578 -3.48 -22.75 16.95
C VAL A 578 -2.60 -21.63 16.39
N TYR A 579 -3.15 -20.80 15.50
CA TYR A 579 -2.44 -19.64 14.94
C TYR A 579 -2.08 -18.59 16.01
N GLU A 580 -2.81 -18.53 17.13
CA GLU A 580 -2.50 -17.64 18.26
C GLU A 580 -1.24 -18.05 19.05
N ALA A 581 -0.77 -19.30 18.91
CA ALA A 581 0.41 -19.80 19.62
C ALA A 581 1.70 -19.57 18.83
N ASP A 582 1.69 -19.82 17.52
CA ASP A 582 2.88 -19.66 16.65
C ASP A 582 3.19 -18.20 16.35
N ALA A 583 2.17 -17.33 16.28
CA ALA A 583 2.40 -15.89 16.21
C ALA A 583 3.20 -15.37 17.41
N ARG A 584 3.20 -16.06 18.57
CA ARG A 584 4.04 -15.69 19.73
C ARG A 584 5.50 -16.07 19.58
N HIS A 585 5.86 -16.98 18.67
CA HIS A 585 7.22 -17.49 18.50
C HIS A 585 7.97 -16.89 17.29
N CYS A 586 7.27 -16.34 16.30
CA CYS A 586 7.89 -15.67 15.14
C CYS A 586 8.12 -14.15 15.33
N ALA A 587 8.06 -13.64 16.57
CA ALA A 587 8.32 -12.23 16.90
C ALA A 587 9.66 -12.05 17.61
#